data_AF-X1C470-F1
#
_entry.id   AF-X1C470-F1
#
_cell.length_a   1.000
_cell.length_b   1.000
_cell.length_c   1.000
_cell.angle_alpha   90.00
_cell.angle_beta   90.00
_cell.angle_gamma   90.00
#
_symmetry.space_group_name_H-M   'P 1'
#
loop_
_entity.id
_entity.type
_entity.pdbx_description
1 polymer ?
#
loop_
_entity_poly.entity_id
_entity_poly.type
_entity_poly.pdbx_seq_one_letter_code
_entity_poly.pdbx_strand_id
1 'polypeptide(L)'
;MNNESEIFFDAIKEQYGAAIAMLKKNLKSCPEEVWDDRTSGPPFWHVAYHVMWFLDWYLSDSKEARESFKSKLGEKALQELNKTPEITLTPTQLLEYLSDIKEKAKSRFENLTSDELLQSSVFEW
;
A
#
# COMPACT_ATOMS: atom_id res chain seq x y z
N MET A 1 -5.69 18.15 18.94
CA MET A 1 -6.89 17.34 18.67
C MET A 1 -7.70 17.28 19.95
N ASN A 2 -8.99 16.93 19.91
CA ASN A 2 -9.69 16.58 21.15
C ASN A 2 -9.32 15.13 21.55
N ASN A 3 -9.62 14.72 22.79
CA ASN A 3 -9.21 13.42 23.33
C ASN A 3 -9.73 12.22 22.51
N GLU A 4 -10.91 12.33 21.91
CA GLU A 4 -11.48 11.27 21.06
C GLU A 4 -10.73 11.16 19.73
N SER A 5 -10.46 12.29 19.07
CA SER A 5 -9.68 12.33 17.82
C SER A 5 -8.26 11.79 17.99
N GLU A 6 -7.63 11.98 19.15
CA GLU A 6 -6.29 11.41 19.44
C GLU A 6 -6.33 9.88 19.51
N ILE A 7 -7.33 9.31 20.20
CA ILE A 7 -7.52 7.85 20.27
C ILE A 7 -7.75 7.25 18.88
N PHE A 8 -8.60 7.88 18.06
CA PHE A 8 -8.83 7.41 16.68
C PHE A 8 -7.58 7.50 15.82
N PHE A 9 -6.84 8.59 15.94
CA PHE A 9 -5.58 8.79 15.21
C PHE A 9 -4.56 7.70 15.56
N ASP A 10 -4.34 7.46 16.85
CA ASP A 10 -3.41 6.43 17.32
C ASP A 10 -3.84 5.04 16.87
N ALA A 11 -5.13 4.71 16.99
CA ALA A 11 -5.66 3.42 16.54
C ALA A 11 -5.43 3.21 15.04
N ILE A 12 -5.72 4.19 14.17
CA ILE A 12 -5.51 4.06 12.72
C ILE A 12 -4.03 3.91 12.40
N LYS A 13 -3.17 4.72 13.03
CA LYS A 13 -1.71 4.66 12.84
C LYS A 13 -1.15 3.29 13.23
N GLU A 14 -1.59 2.73 14.36
CA GLU A 14 -1.20 1.40 14.80
C GLU A 14 -1.67 0.30 13.83
N GLN A 15 -2.92 0.36 13.37
CA GLN A 15 -3.45 -0.62 12.42
C GLN A 15 -2.71 -0.58 11.07
N TYR A 16 -2.40 0.62 10.55
CA TYR A 16 -1.57 0.77 9.36
C TYR A 16 -0.18 0.17 9.55
N GLY A 17 0.47 0.47 10.68
CA GLY A 17 1.78 -0.08 11.03
C GLY A 17 1.77 -1.61 11.12
N ALA A 18 0.75 -2.18 11.76
CA ALA A 18 0.58 -3.62 11.91
C ALA A 18 0.34 -4.32 10.57
N ALA A 19 -0.52 -3.76 9.71
CA ALA A 19 -0.79 -4.30 8.38
C ALA A 19 0.46 -4.31 7.49
N ILE A 20 1.22 -3.21 7.48
CA ILE A 20 2.50 -3.12 6.75
C ILE A 20 3.53 -4.13 7.30
N ALA A 21 3.63 -4.26 8.63
CA ALA A 21 4.54 -5.21 9.25
C ALA A 21 4.20 -6.67 8.92
N MET A 22 2.90 -7.01 8.93
CA MET A 22 2.40 -8.33 8.51
C MET A 22 2.72 -8.60 7.04
N LEU A 23 2.45 -7.64 6.14
CA LEU A 23 2.77 -7.79 4.73
C LEU A 23 4.27 -8.00 4.50
N LYS A 24 5.12 -7.25 5.20
CA LYS A 24 6.58 -7.42 5.17
C LYS A 24 7.01 -8.82 5.60
N LYS A 25 6.38 -9.37 6.65
CA LYS A 25 6.65 -10.74 7.11
C LYS A 25 6.27 -11.75 6.04
N ASN A 26 5.09 -11.60 5.42
CA ASN A 26 4.63 -12.49 4.36
C ASN A 26 5.55 -12.45 3.13
N LEU A 27 5.99 -11.26 2.70
CA LEU A 27 6.96 -11.13 1.60
C LEU A 27 8.27 -11.88 1.88
N LYS A 28 8.75 -11.85 3.14
CA LYS A 28 9.99 -12.52 3.55
C LYS A 28 9.87 -14.03 3.73
N SER A 29 8.67 -14.50 4.08
CA SER A 29 8.41 -15.91 4.39
C SER A 29 7.80 -16.67 3.23
N CYS A 30 7.53 -16.00 2.11
CA CYS A 30 6.99 -16.63 0.91
C CYS A 30 8.02 -17.60 0.29
N PRO A 31 7.68 -18.89 0.12
CA PRO A 31 8.52 -19.84 -0.59
C PRO A 31 8.73 -19.47 -2.06
N GLU A 32 9.87 -19.86 -2.64
CA GLU A 32 10.22 -19.54 -4.02
C GLU A 32 9.24 -20.18 -5.02
N GLU A 33 8.81 -21.41 -4.74
CA GLU A 33 7.92 -22.20 -5.58
C GLU A 33 6.52 -21.60 -5.76
N VAL A 34 6.04 -20.80 -4.81
CA VAL A 34 4.74 -20.11 -4.91
C VAL A 34 4.87 -18.65 -5.32
N TRP A 35 6.09 -18.11 -5.32
CA TRP A 35 6.33 -16.69 -5.57
C TRP A 35 5.71 -16.25 -6.90
N ASP A 36 5.99 -17.01 -7.97
CA ASP A 36 5.51 -16.80 -9.34
C ASP A 36 4.68 -17.98 -9.87
N ASP A 37 4.02 -18.75 -9.01
CA ASP A 37 3.09 -19.79 -9.45
C ASP A 37 1.81 -19.16 -10.05
N ARG A 38 1.58 -19.39 -11.34
CA ARG A 38 0.44 -18.85 -12.10
C ARG A 38 -0.61 -19.89 -12.45
N THR A 39 -0.49 -21.11 -11.93
CA THR A 39 -1.36 -22.23 -12.29
C THR A 39 -2.82 -22.02 -11.88
N SER A 40 -3.04 -21.27 -10.79
CA SER A 40 -4.35 -21.12 -10.15
C SER A 40 -4.84 -19.67 -10.07
N GLY A 41 -4.20 -18.75 -10.79
CA GLY A 41 -4.54 -17.32 -10.78
C GLY A 41 -3.31 -16.43 -10.65
N PRO A 42 -3.48 -15.17 -10.20
CA PRO A 42 -2.37 -14.26 -9.94
C PRO A 42 -1.36 -14.86 -8.96
N PRO A 43 -0.06 -14.83 -9.29
CA PRO A 43 0.96 -15.32 -8.38
C PRO A 43 1.04 -14.47 -7.11
N PHE A 44 1.68 -15.00 -6.06
CA PHE A 44 1.79 -14.32 -4.77
C PHE A 44 2.33 -12.88 -4.90
N TRP A 45 3.41 -12.69 -5.69
CA TRP A 45 4.01 -11.38 -5.86
C TRP A 45 3.03 -10.37 -6.48
N HIS A 46 2.14 -10.81 -7.37
CA HIS A 46 1.18 -9.96 -8.06
C HIS A 46 0.06 -9.53 -7.11
N VAL A 47 -0.43 -10.43 -6.27
CA VAL A 47 -1.37 -10.10 -5.18
C VAL A 47 -0.74 -9.14 -4.18
N ALA A 48 0.50 -9.41 -3.75
CA ALA A 48 1.20 -8.52 -2.83
C ALA A 48 1.41 -7.12 -3.45
N TYR A 49 1.81 -7.07 -4.72
CA TYR A 49 1.96 -5.82 -5.46
C TYR A 49 0.64 -5.06 -5.57
N HIS A 50 -0.48 -5.73 -5.86
CA HIS A 50 -1.81 -5.11 -5.88
C HIS A 50 -2.13 -4.41 -4.56
N VAL A 51 -1.95 -5.10 -3.42
CA VAL A 51 -2.17 -4.50 -2.10
C VAL A 51 -1.27 -3.28 -1.89
N MET A 52 0.01 -3.39 -2.24
CA MET A 52 0.99 -2.31 -2.07
C MET A 52 0.70 -1.10 -2.94
N TRP A 53 0.29 -1.33 -4.19
CA TRP A 53 -0.08 -0.27 -5.12
C TRP A 53 -1.24 0.56 -4.56
N PHE A 54 -2.30 -0.11 -4.10
CA PHE A 54 -3.45 0.57 -3.52
C PHE A 54 -3.12 1.23 -2.18
N LEU A 55 -2.30 0.59 -1.35
CA LEU A 55 -1.83 1.19 -0.11
C LEU A 55 -1.09 2.51 -0.37
N ASP A 56 -0.18 2.54 -1.35
CA ASP A 56 0.53 3.76 -1.76
C ASP A 56 -0.43 4.81 -2.34
N TRP A 57 -1.36 4.39 -3.19
CA TRP A 57 -2.35 5.27 -3.80
C TRP A 57 -3.30 5.90 -2.77
N TYR A 58 -3.77 5.13 -1.78
CA TYR A 58 -4.62 5.61 -0.68
C TYR A 58 -3.91 6.59 0.25
N LEU A 59 -2.58 6.60 0.26
CA LEU A 59 -1.78 7.56 1.03
C LEU A 59 -1.61 8.91 0.32
N SER A 60 -2.17 9.09 -0.88
CA SER A 60 -2.21 10.41 -1.53
C SER A 60 -3.07 11.38 -0.72
N ASP A 61 -2.57 12.59 -0.51
CA ASP A 61 -3.16 13.62 0.36
C ASP A 61 -4.10 14.59 -0.37
N SER A 62 -4.21 14.45 -1.69
CA SER A 62 -4.98 15.35 -2.55
C SER A 62 -5.51 14.61 -3.78
N LYS A 63 -6.56 15.18 -4.39
CA LYS A 63 -7.13 14.65 -5.63
C LYS A 63 -6.10 14.66 -6.76
N GLU A 64 -5.28 15.70 -6.82
CA GLU A 64 -4.24 15.90 -7.83
C GLU A 64 -3.11 14.87 -7.68
N ALA A 65 -2.61 14.64 -6.45
CA ALA A 65 -1.61 13.61 -6.18
C ALA A 65 -2.12 12.20 -6.53
N ARG A 66 -3.41 11.96 -6.32
CA ARG A 66 -4.09 10.70 -6.62
C ARG A 66 -4.27 10.48 -8.13
N GLU A 67 -4.68 11.49 -8.88
CA GLU A 67 -4.88 11.42 -10.33
C GLU A 67 -3.56 11.32 -11.11
N SER A 68 -2.50 11.92 -10.56
CA SER A 68 -1.15 11.84 -11.14
C SER A 68 -0.30 10.68 -10.59
N PHE A 69 -0.88 9.84 -9.72
CA PHE A 69 -0.16 8.78 -9.03
C PHE A 69 0.49 7.79 -10.00
N LYS A 70 1.75 7.46 -9.72
CA LYS A 70 2.50 6.39 -10.39
C LYS A 70 3.27 5.60 -9.36
N SER A 71 3.16 4.27 -9.44
CA SER A 71 3.96 3.38 -8.61
C SER A 71 5.44 3.44 -9.03
N LYS A 72 6.35 3.37 -8.06
CA LYS A 72 7.80 3.27 -8.30
C LYS A 72 8.19 2.04 -9.14
N LEU A 73 7.39 0.97 -9.08
CA LEU A 73 7.70 -0.30 -9.74
C LEU A 73 7.04 -0.48 -11.11
N GLY A 74 6.29 0.51 -11.64
CA GLY A 74 5.79 0.40 -13.01
C GLY A 74 4.79 1.46 -13.46
N GLU A 75 4.78 1.68 -14.78
CA GLU A 75 3.85 2.59 -15.48
C GLU A 75 2.60 1.89 -16.02
N LYS A 76 2.66 0.57 -16.23
CA LYS A 76 1.53 -0.24 -16.73
C LYS A 76 0.71 -0.78 -15.57
N ALA A 77 -0.52 -1.21 -15.88
CA ALA A 77 -1.53 -1.68 -14.94
C ALA A 77 -1.19 -3.03 -14.25
N LEU A 78 0.00 -3.14 -13.65
CA LEU A 78 0.47 -4.29 -12.91
C LEU A 78 -0.34 -4.56 -11.63
N GLN A 79 -1.17 -3.60 -11.21
CA GLN A 79 -2.08 -3.75 -10.07
C GLN A 79 -3.39 -4.47 -10.46
N GLU A 80 -3.64 -4.70 -11.75
CA GLU A 80 -4.86 -5.35 -12.21
C GLU A 80 -4.75 -6.88 -12.12
N LEU A 81 -5.35 -7.46 -11.08
CA LEU A 81 -5.32 -8.91 -10.84
C LEU A 81 -6.01 -9.76 -11.91
N ASN A 82 -6.87 -9.16 -12.74
CA ASN A 82 -7.49 -9.82 -13.90
C ASN A 82 -6.57 -9.89 -15.14
N LYS A 83 -5.40 -9.25 -15.10
CA LYS A 83 -4.40 -9.29 -16.17
C LYS A 83 -3.22 -10.13 -15.71
N THR A 84 -2.74 -11.03 -16.57
CA THR A 84 -1.51 -11.80 -16.26
C THR A 84 -0.29 -10.99 -16.71
N PRO A 85 0.61 -10.56 -15.81
CA PRO A 85 1.78 -9.76 -16.18
C PRO A 85 2.84 -10.61 -16.89
N GLU A 86 3.58 -10.08 -17.85
CA GLU A 86 4.70 -10.80 -18.51
C GLU A 86 5.99 -10.79 -17.69
N ILE A 87 6.03 -9.96 -16.64
CA ILE A 87 7.18 -9.81 -15.75
C ILE A 87 6.96 -10.59 -14.45
N THR A 88 8.01 -10.68 -13.65
CA THR A 88 7.97 -11.19 -12.27
C THR A 88 8.74 -10.21 -11.40
N LEU A 89 8.06 -9.57 -10.45
CA LEU A 89 8.73 -8.72 -9.46
C LEU A 89 9.44 -9.60 -8.44
N THR A 90 10.66 -9.21 -8.07
CA THR A 90 11.46 -9.94 -7.08
C THR A 90 11.05 -9.60 -5.64
N PRO A 91 11.34 -10.48 -4.66
CA PRO A 91 11.14 -10.17 -3.25
C PRO A 91 11.83 -8.88 -2.82
N THR A 92 13.05 -8.62 -3.32
CA THR A 92 13.81 -7.41 -3.00
C THR A 92 13.09 -6.15 -3.50
N GLN A 93 12.62 -6.14 -4.75
CA GLN A 93 11.88 -4.99 -5.29
C GLN A 93 10.62 -4.69 -4.49
N LEU A 94 9.85 -5.72 -4.12
CA LEU A 94 8.67 -5.53 -3.28
C LEU A 94 9.05 -5.07 -1.86
N LEU A 95 10.10 -5.62 -1.25
CA LEU A 95 10.52 -5.19 0.08
C LEU A 95 11.02 -3.73 0.12
N GLU A 96 11.72 -3.30 -0.93
CA GLU A 96 12.14 -1.90 -1.09
C GLU A 96 10.94 -0.99 -1.27
N TYR A 97 10.00 -1.35 -2.15
CA TYR A 97 8.79 -0.56 -2.37
C TYR A 97 7.93 -0.47 -1.10
N LEU A 98 7.80 -1.56 -0.33
CA LEU A 98 7.07 -1.55 0.94
C LEU A 98 7.76 -0.64 1.98
N SER A 99 9.09 -0.53 1.92
CA SER A 99 9.83 0.42 2.76
C SER A 99 9.50 1.86 2.42
N ASP A 100 9.42 2.19 1.12
CA ASP A 100 9.03 3.53 0.67
C ASP A 100 7.60 3.87 1.10
N ILE A 101 6.66 2.92 0.94
CA ILE A 101 5.27 3.08 1.40
C ILE A 101 5.20 3.29 2.91
N LYS A 102 6.02 2.58 3.69
CA LYS A 102 6.07 2.74 5.14
C LYS A 102 6.51 4.15 5.54
N GLU A 103 7.53 4.70 4.89
CA GLU A 103 7.98 6.06 5.16
C GLU A 103 6.94 7.10 4.71
N LYS A 104 6.28 6.88 3.56
CA LYS A 104 5.14 7.71 3.12
C LYS A 104 4.00 7.69 4.14
N ALA A 105 3.63 6.52 4.64
CA ALA A 105 2.58 6.37 5.67
C ALA A 105 2.95 7.12 6.94
N LYS A 106 4.19 6.93 7.42
CA LYS A 106 4.70 7.66 8.60
C LYS A 106 4.61 9.16 8.40
N SER A 107 5.08 9.68 7.27
CA SER A 107 5.00 11.10 6.92
C SER A 107 3.56 11.59 6.84
N ARG A 108 2.64 10.80 6.28
CA ARG A 108 1.21 11.15 6.22
C ARG A 108 0.60 11.31 7.60
N PHE A 109 0.88 10.39 8.53
CA PHE A 109 0.40 10.48 9.90
C PHE A 109 1.06 11.63 10.68
N GLU A 110 2.36 11.90 10.48
CA GLU A 110 3.06 13.01 11.13
C GLU A 110 2.53 14.39 10.71
N ASN A 111 2.01 14.51 9.49
CA ASN A 111 1.50 15.78 8.95
C ASN A 111 -0.03 15.87 8.90
N LEU A 112 -0.75 14.86 9.44
CA LEU A 112 -2.20 14.83 9.40
C LEU A 112 -2.78 15.89 10.34
N THR A 113 -3.64 16.75 9.81
CA THR A 113 -4.29 17.81 10.59
C THR A 113 -5.66 17.37 11.10
N SER A 114 -6.16 18.04 12.15
CA SER A 114 -7.54 17.81 12.62
C SER A 114 -8.58 18.16 11.56
N ASP A 115 -8.34 19.19 10.75
CA ASP A 115 -9.27 19.59 9.69
C ASP A 115 -9.35 18.52 8.59
N GLU A 116 -8.22 17.90 8.22
CA GLU A 116 -8.21 16.78 7.27
C GLU A 116 -8.86 15.51 7.80
N LEU A 117 -8.85 15.28 9.11
CA LEU A 117 -9.56 14.16 9.74
C LEU A 117 -11.08 14.36 9.75
N LEU A 118 -11.53 15.61 9.81
CA LEU A 118 -12.93 15.97 9.97
C LEU A 118 -13.62 16.34 8.63
N GLN A 119 -12.85 16.61 7.57
CA GLN A 119 -13.41 16.80 6.24
C GLN A 119 -13.97 15.49 5.67
N SER A 120 -14.85 15.62 4.67
CA SER A 120 -15.28 14.48 3.88
C SER A 120 -14.08 13.80 3.21
N SER A 121 -14.14 12.47 3.13
CA SER A 121 -13.17 11.69 2.37
C SER A 121 -13.03 12.23 0.94
N VAL A 122 -11.79 12.31 0.45
CA VAL A 122 -11.51 12.61 -0.97
C VAL A 122 -11.88 11.44 -1.91
N PHE A 123 -12.29 10.32 -1.33
CA PHE A 123 -12.81 9.16 -2.03
C PHE A 123 -14.34 9.22 -2.12
N GLU A 124 -14.89 8.96 -3.30
CA GLU A 124 -16.30 9.22 -3.64
C GLU A 124 -17.26 8.03 -3.35
N TRP A 125 -16.82 7.03 -2.57
CA TRP A 125 -17.62 5.84 -2.23
C TRP A 125 -18.08 5.82 -0.77
#